data_AF-A0AB38FMD4-F1
#
_entry.id   AF-A0AB38FMD4-F1
#
_cell.length_a   1.000
_cell.length_b   1.000
_cell.length_c   1.000
_cell.angle_alpha   90.00
_cell.angle_beta   90.00
_cell.angle_gamma   90.00
#
_symmetry.space_group_name_H-M   'P 1'
#
loop_
_entity.id
_entity.type
_entity.pdbx_description
1 polymer ?
#
loop_
_entity_poly.entity_id
_entity_poly.type
_entity_poly.pdbx_seq_one_letter_code
_entity_poly.pdbx_strand_id
1 'polypeptide(L)'
;MTAPSRHDTAWGTWEPEDAVGRAIRRIDLRSGTASPWAHATMVVPSRGRECWLVTLWDGNVDVWRVDDTTARYEFDSRTRTG
;
A
#
# COMPACT_ATOMS: atom_id res chain seq x y z
N MET A 1 -4.99 2.42 22.54
CA MET A 1 -5.43 3.36 21.48
C MET A 1 -4.17 3.82 20.79
N THR A 2 -3.75 3.11 19.74
CA THR A 2 -2.55 3.48 18.97
C THR A 2 -2.96 4.63 18.06
N ALA A 3 -2.26 5.75 18.10
CA ALA A 3 -2.51 6.85 17.18
C ALA A 3 -2.34 6.33 15.74
N PRO A 4 -3.16 6.77 14.78
CA PRO A 4 -2.94 6.41 13.38
C PRO A 4 -1.55 6.90 12.95
N SER A 5 -0.76 5.98 12.43
CA SER A 5 0.61 6.25 12.00
C SER A 5 0.55 6.96 10.66
N ARG A 6 0.58 8.28 10.67
CA ARG A 6 0.70 9.07 9.44
C ARG A 6 2.04 8.79 8.79
N HIS A 7 2.03 8.18 7.60
CA HIS A 7 3.26 7.95 6.82
C HIS A 7 3.42 9.02 5.77
N ASP A 8 4.44 9.86 5.97
CA ASP A 8 4.85 10.88 5.03
C ASP A 8 6.02 10.34 4.19
N THR A 9 5.78 10.13 2.90
CA THR A 9 6.84 9.87 1.92
C THR A 9 6.95 11.05 0.97
N ALA A 10 8.03 11.10 0.20
CA ALA A 10 8.18 12.10 -0.88
C ALA A 10 7.07 12.04 -1.94
N TRP A 11 6.23 11.00 -1.93
CA TRP A 11 5.24 10.70 -2.96
C TRP A 11 3.80 10.85 -2.48
N GLY A 12 3.60 11.15 -1.19
CA GLY A 12 2.30 11.36 -0.60
C GLY A 12 2.31 11.10 0.89
N THR A 13 1.26 11.61 1.53
CA THR A 13 0.87 11.25 2.88
C THR A 13 -0.29 10.27 2.77
N TRP A 14 -0.21 9.17 3.50
CA TRP A 14 -1.34 8.27 3.69
C TRP A 14 -1.34 7.71 5.11
N GLU A 15 -2.54 7.51 5.65
CA GLU A 15 -2.72 6.60 6.77
C GLU A 15 -2.76 5.17 6.20
N PRO A 16 -2.05 4.19 6.77
CA PRO A 16 -2.06 2.80 6.30
C PRO A 16 -3.47 2.25 6.15
N GLU A 17 -4.36 2.61 7.10
CA GLU A 17 -5.75 2.15 7.13
C GLU A 17 -6.58 2.74 5.98
N ASP A 18 -6.26 3.93 5.48
CA ASP A 18 -6.96 4.56 4.35
C ASP A 18 -6.72 3.82 3.02
N ALA A 19 -5.76 2.90 2.97
CA ALA A 19 -5.52 2.03 1.83
C ALA A 19 -6.39 0.77 1.87
N VAL A 20 -6.82 0.32 3.05
CA VAL A 20 -7.53 -0.95 3.22
C VAL A 20 -8.85 -0.93 2.44
N GLY A 21 -9.10 -2.00 1.69
CA GLY A 21 -10.26 -2.13 0.80
C GLY A 21 -10.09 -1.47 -0.57
N ARG A 22 -9.00 -0.73 -0.82
CA ARG A 22 -8.78 -0.03 -2.10
C ARG A 22 -7.91 -0.83 -3.05
N ALA A 23 -8.11 -0.61 -4.34
CA ALA A 23 -7.17 -1.06 -5.33
C ALA A 23 -5.90 -0.20 -5.27
N ILE A 24 -4.75 -0.85 -5.15
CA ILE A 24 -3.42 -0.27 -5.01
C ILE A 24 -2.48 -0.91 -6.04
N ARG A 25 -1.53 -0.13 -6.58
CA ARG A 25 -0.39 -0.66 -7.34
C ARG A 25 0.91 -0.01 -6.86
N ARG A 26 2.00 -0.77 -6.93
CA ARG A 26 3.36 -0.33 -6.59
C ARG A 26 4.11 0.01 -7.87
N ILE A 27 4.76 1.17 -7.89
CA ILE A 27 5.63 1.60 -8.98
C ILE A 27 7.05 1.63 -8.44
N ASP A 28 7.92 0.80 -9.00
CA ASP A 28 9.34 0.79 -8.66
C ASP A 28 10.02 2.04 -9.23
N LEU A 29 10.64 2.85 -8.37
CA LEU A 29 11.19 4.15 -8.78
C LEU A 29 12.48 4.04 -9.59
N ARG A 30 13.21 2.92 -9.47
CA ARG A 30 14.46 2.71 -10.19
C ARG A 30 14.22 2.32 -11.64
N SER A 31 13.24 1.44 -11.86
CA SER A 31 12.92 0.87 -13.17
C SER A 31 11.73 1.54 -13.85
N GLY A 32 10.87 2.24 -13.10
CA GLY A 32 9.58 2.74 -13.57
C GLY A 32 8.53 1.64 -13.77
N THR A 33 8.83 0.40 -13.42
CA THR A 33 7.92 -0.73 -13.63
C THR A 33 6.77 -0.67 -12.63
N ALA A 34 5.54 -0.74 -13.12
CA ALA A 34 4.35 -0.86 -12.30
C ALA A 34 4.01 -2.33 -12.06
N SER A 35 3.69 -2.67 -10.81
CA SER A 35 3.04 -3.94 -10.48
C SER A 35 1.66 -4.00 -11.14
N PRO A 36 1.08 -5.21 -11.30
CA PRO A 36 -0.36 -5.35 -11.46
C PRO A 36 -1.11 -4.62 -10.33
N TRP A 37 -2.37 -4.28 -10.60
CA TRP A 37 -3.27 -3.82 -9.54
C TRP A 37 -3.51 -4.94 -8.53
N ALA A 38 -3.60 -4.57 -7.26
CA ALA A 38 -3.85 -5.46 -6.13
C ALA A 38 -4.87 -4.79 -5.19
N HIS A 39 -5.39 -5.53 -4.21
CA HIS A 39 -6.19 -4.96 -3.13
C HIS A 39 -5.41 -4.95 -1.82
N ALA A 40 -5.28 -3.77 -1.20
CA ALA A 40 -4.79 -3.70 0.17
C ALA A 40 -5.86 -4.28 1.10
N THR A 41 -5.55 -5.41 1.72
CA THR A 41 -6.52 -6.22 2.46
C THR A 41 -6.55 -5.84 3.94
N MET A 42 -5.38 -5.56 4.52
CA MET A 42 -5.24 -5.13 5.90
C MET A 42 -3.84 -4.58 6.16
N VAL A 43 -3.69 -3.84 7.25
CA VAL A 43 -2.39 -3.43 7.79
C VAL A 43 -1.85 -4.57 8.65
N VAL A 44 -0.59 -4.93 8.43
CA VAL A 44 0.12 -5.99 9.16
C VAL A 44 1.48 -5.50 9.65
N PRO A 45 1.90 -5.87 10.88
CA PRO A 45 3.27 -5.67 11.29
C PRO A 45 4.18 -6.68 10.59
N SER A 46 5.29 -6.22 10.01
CA SER A 46 6.35 -7.08 9.46
C SER A 46 7.72 -6.48 9.77
N ARG A 47 8.57 -7.25 10.43
CA ARG A 47 9.92 -6.82 10.85
C ARG A 47 9.95 -5.47 11.59
N GLY A 48 8.94 -5.22 12.44
CA GLY A 48 8.82 -3.98 13.21
C GLY A 48 8.38 -2.76 12.40
N ARG A 49 7.85 -2.96 11.19
CA ARG A 49 7.33 -1.89 10.33
C ARG A 49 5.90 -2.19 9.91
N GLU A 50 5.14 -1.14 9.65
CA GLU A 50 3.80 -1.27 9.07
C GLU A 50 3.88 -1.60 7.59
N CYS A 51 3.12 -2.61 7.19
CA CYS A 51 2.99 -3.06 5.82
C CYS A 51 1.51 -3.23 5.49
N TRP A 52 1.18 -3.17 4.20
CA TRP A 52 -0.06 -3.70 3.70
C TRP A 52 0.13 -5.16 3.30
N LEU A 53 -0.78 -6.02 3.74
CA LEU A 53 -1.02 -7.29 3.07
C LEU A 53 -1.83 -6.98 1.81
N VAL A 54 -1.26 -7.29 0.64
CA VAL A 54 -1.92 -7.06 -0.65
C VAL A 54 -2.30 -8.37 -1.30
N THR A 55 -3.51 -8.42 -1.86
CA THR A 55 -4.00 -9.57 -2.62
C THR A 55 -4.01 -9.22 -4.10
N LEU A 56 -3.21 -9.94 -4.88
CA LEU A 56 -3.13 -9.83 -6.33
C LEU A 56 -4.35 -10.49 -6.99
N TRP A 57 -4.65 -10.12 -8.23
CA TRP A 57 -5.85 -10.61 -8.93
C TRP A 57 -5.78 -12.11 -9.29
N ASP A 58 -4.59 -12.69 -9.29
CA ASP A 58 -4.36 -14.13 -9.46
C ASP A 58 -4.53 -14.92 -8.16
N GLY A 59 -4.88 -14.26 -7.05
CA GLY A 59 -5.07 -14.86 -5.73
C GLY A 59 -3.78 -14.98 -4.91
N ASN A 60 -2.62 -14.59 -5.46
CA ASN A 60 -1.39 -14.52 -4.69
C ASN A 60 -1.43 -13.34 -3.70
N VAL A 61 -0.71 -13.49 -2.59
CA VAL A 61 -0.57 -12.43 -1.59
C VAL A 61 0.87 -11.98 -1.51
N ASP A 62 1.06 -10.69 -1.25
CA ASP A 62 2.36 -10.07 -1.03
C ASP A 62 2.28 -9.07 0.13
N VAL A 63 3.43 -8.61 0.63
CA VAL A 63 3.53 -7.67 1.74
C VAL A 63 4.32 -6.44 1.30
N TRP A 64 3.66 -5.30 1.22
CA TRP A 64 4.25 -4.04 0.79
C TRP A 64 4.43 -3.11 1.96
N ARG A 65 5.66 -2.61 2.14
CA ARG A 65 5.95 -1.64 3.20
C ARG A 65 5.24 -0.32 2.93
N VAL A 66 4.57 0.20 3.96
CA VAL A 66 3.89 1.51 3.86
C VAL A 66 4.91 2.63 3.63
N ASP A 67 6.09 2.50 4.22
CA ASP A 67 7.19 3.46 4.22
C ASP A 67 8.29 3.15 3.19
N ASP A 68 7.97 2.42 2.11
CA ASP A 68 8.95 2.05 1.08
C ASP A 68 9.39 3.28 0.27
N THR A 69 10.58 3.81 0.56
CA THR A 69 11.15 4.97 -0.14
C THR A 69 11.63 4.66 -1.55
N THR A 70 11.68 3.38 -1.94
CA THR A 70 12.08 2.94 -3.29
C THR A 70 10.89 2.75 -4.22
N ALA A 71 9.67 2.95 -3.72
CA ALA A 71 8.44 2.81 -4.47
C ALA A 71 7.52 4.02 -4.34
N ARG A 72 6.67 4.18 -5.35
CA ARG A 72 5.47 5.01 -5.26
C ARG A 72 4.24 4.11 -5.28
N TYR A 73 3.25 4.46 -4.46
CA TYR A 73 1.95 3.81 -4.48
C TYR A 73 0.94 4.66 -5.23
N GLU A 74 0.15 4.01 -6.07
CA GLU A 74 -1.03 4.61 -6.68
C GLU A 74 -2.26 3.84 -6.24
N PHE A 75 -3.35 4.60 -6.02
CA PHE A 75 -4.61 4.06 -5.54
C PHE A 75 -5.69 4.38 -6.56
N ASP A 76 -6.58 3.43 -6.85
CA ASP A 76 -7.72 3.70 -7.70
C ASP A 76 -8.73 4.56 -6.93
N SER A 77 -8.96 5.78 -7.41
CA SER A 77 -9.90 6.73 -6.82
C SER A 77 -11.36 6.26 -6.90
N ARG A 78 -11.67 5.27 -7.73
CA ARG A 78 -13.02 4.69 -7.88
C ARG A 78 -13.39 3.70 -6.78
N THR A 79 -12.41 3.19 -6.04
CA THR A 79 -12.61 2.15 -5.02
C THR A 79 -12.82 2.71 -3.61
N ARG A 80 -13.26 3.97 -3.48
CA ARG A 80 -13.64 4.52 -2.18
C ARG A 80 -14.98 3.91 -1.77
N THR A 81 -14.96 2.72 -1.18
CA THR A 81 -16.12 2.12 -0.54
C THR A 81 -16.56 3.04 0.59
N GLY A 82 -17.76 3.61 0.44
CA GLY A 82 -18.49 4.27 1.52
C GLY A 82 -19.15 3.28 2.46
#